data_AF-A0A9X8VG90-F1
#
_entry.id   AF-A0A9X8VG90-F1
#
_cell.length_a   1.000
_cell.length_b   1.000
_cell.length_c   1.000
_cell.angle_alpha   90.00
_cell.angle_beta   90.00
_cell.angle_gamma   90.00
#
_symmetry.space_group_name_H-M   'P 1'
#
loop_
_entity.id
_entity.type
_entity.pdbx_description
1 polymer ?
#
loop_
_entity_poly.entity_id
_entity_poly.type
_entity_poly.pdbx_seq_one_letter_code
_entity_poly.pdbx_strand_id
1 'polypeptide(L)'
;GADSEHFNSVALDEILLHKLPVKRLRLADGSEALVTSVYDLTLANYGLERGLGDANCAADYDEVKAYSPAWAEQITGVSRHNIIRIAREFAENAEKTHGRSMIIVGAGVNHWYHMDMTYRGLINMLIFCGCVGQSGGGWAHYVGQEKLRPQTGWLPLAFGLDWQRPPRHMNSTSFFYNHSS
;
A
#
# COMPACT_ATOMS: atom_id res chain seq x y z
N GLY A 1 8.87 9.67 14.77
CA GLY A 1 9.64 9.35 13.56
C GLY A 1 11.09 9.69 13.82
N ALA A 2 12.03 9.01 13.15
CA ALA A 2 13.43 9.42 13.21
C ALA A 2 13.58 10.80 12.56
N ASP A 3 14.28 11.72 13.23
CA ASP A 3 14.55 13.04 12.67
C ASP A 3 15.43 12.94 11.42
N SER A 4 15.09 13.76 10.43
CA SER A 4 15.84 13.90 9.19
C SER A 4 16.08 15.37 8.92
N GLU A 5 17.28 15.72 8.46
CA GLU A 5 17.60 17.10 8.07
C GLU A 5 16.82 17.52 6.81
N HIS A 6 16.47 16.57 5.94
CA HIS A 6 15.97 16.86 4.59
C HIS A 6 14.47 16.59 4.43
N PHE A 7 13.82 15.98 5.42
CA PHE A 7 12.40 15.64 5.38
C PHE A 7 11.75 15.96 6.72
N ASN A 8 10.54 16.52 6.68
CA ASN A 8 9.77 16.74 7.89
C ASN A 8 9.45 15.40 8.57
N SER A 9 9.52 15.39 9.89
CA SER A 9 9.20 14.24 10.74
C SER A 9 8.02 14.58 11.65
N VAL A 10 7.29 13.55 12.09
CA VAL A 10 6.31 13.69 13.19
C VAL A 10 6.75 12.75 14.31
N ALA A 11 6.98 13.32 15.49
CA ALA A 11 7.36 12.56 16.69
C ALA A 11 6.14 11.79 17.23
N LEU A 12 6.29 10.47 17.30
CA LEU A 12 5.39 9.46 17.86
C LEU A 12 6.27 8.32 18.37
N ASP A 13 5.70 7.40 19.13
CA ASP A 13 6.42 6.20 19.57
C ASP A 13 6.78 5.29 18.39
N GLU A 14 7.92 4.61 18.48
CA GLU A 14 8.34 3.60 17.49
C GLU A 14 7.36 2.43 17.42
N ILE A 15 6.74 2.10 18.56
CA ILE A 15 5.72 1.06 18.70
C ILE A 15 4.42 1.73 19.14
N LEU A 16 3.43 1.76 18.25
CA LEU A 16 2.09 2.22 18.56
C LEU A 16 1.22 1.03 18.99
N LEU A 17 0.92 0.96 20.29
CA LEU A 17 0.02 -0.05 20.83
C LEU A 17 -1.43 0.30 20.47
N HIS A 18 -2.13 -0.64 19.83
CA HIS A 18 -3.53 -0.50 19.47
C HIS A 18 -4.42 -1.54 20.16
N LYS A 19 -5.67 -1.16 20.43
CA LYS A 19 -6.70 -2.06 20.96
C LYS A 19 -7.40 -2.78 19.81
N LEU A 20 -7.30 -4.11 19.79
CA LEU A 20 -7.94 -4.95 18.76
C LEU A 20 -8.96 -5.94 19.35
N PRO A 21 -10.09 -6.18 18.67
CA PRO A 21 -10.94 -7.30 18.99
C PRO A 21 -10.23 -8.61 18.62
N VAL A 22 -10.20 -9.55 19.56
CA VAL A 22 -9.54 -10.85 19.39
C VAL A 22 -10.46 -12.00 19.78
N LYS A 23 -10.23 -13.16 19.18
CA LYS A 23 -10.84 -14.43 19.59
C LYS A 23 -9.75 -15.44 19.93
N ARG A 24 -9.93 -16.18 21.01
CA ARG A 24 -9.07 -17.30 21.40
C ARG A 24 -9.50 -18.55 20.65
N LEU A 25 -8.56 -19.21 19.99
CA LEU A 25 -8.77 -20.46 19.26
C LEU A 25 -7.82 -21.53 19.78
N ARG A 26 -8.28 -22.78 19.82
CA ARG A 26 -7.43 -23.95 20.02
C ARG A 26 -6.92 -24.44 18.67
N LEU A 27 -5.61 -24.59 18.53
CA LEU A 27 -4.93 -25.02 17.32
C LEU A 27 -4.90 -26.55 17.23
N ALA A 28 -4.52 -27.06 16.05
CA ALA A 28 -4.48 -28.50 15.77
C ALA A 28 -3.49 -29.27 16.65
N ASP A 29 -2.40 -28.63 17.09
CA ASP A 29 -1.43 -29.19 18.03
C ASP A 29 -1.90 -29.16 19.50
N GLY A 30 -3.11 -28.64 19.74
CA GLY A 30 -3.73 -28.53 21.05
C GLY A 30 -3.40 -27.24 21.81
N SER A 31 -2.48 -26.40 21.31
CA SER A 31 -2.15 -25.09 21.90
C SER A 31 -3.25 -24.05 21.67
N GLU A 32 -3.17 -22.88 22.31
CA GLU A 32 -4.10 -21.78 22.12
C GLU A 32 -3.42 -20.55 21.51
N ALA A 33 -4.15 -19.84 20.64
CA ALA A 33 -3.71 -18.58 20.06
C ALA A 33 -4.85 -17.55 20.04
N LEU A 34 -4.51 -16.27 20.14
CA LEU A 34 -5.43 -15.16 19.86
C LEU A 34 -5.33 -14.80 18.38
N VAL A 35 -6.47 -14.59 17.74
CA VAL A 35 -6.55 -14.16 16.35
C VAL A 35 -7.42 -12.92 16.20
N THR A 36 -7.13 -12.13 15.17
CA THR A 36 -7.92 -10.98 14.73
C THR A 36 -7.95 -10.96 13.21
N SER A 37 -8.87 -10.21 12.61
CA SER A 37 -8.98 -10.14 11.15
C SER A 37 -7.99 -9.12 10.56
N VAL A 38 -7.66 -9.30 9.28
CA VAL A 38 -6.88 -8.28 8.52
C VAL A 38 -7.63 -6.95 8.48
N TYR A 39 -8.97 -6.97 8.45
CA TYR A 39 -9.78 -5.76 8.49
C TYR A 39 -9.55 -4.99 9.79
N ASP A 40 -9.62 -5.66 10.94
CA ASP A 40 -9.41 -5.02 12.24
C ASP A 40 -7.99 -4.46 12.38
N LEU A 41 -6.97 -5.22 11.95
CA LEU A 41 -5.58 -4.76 11.89
C LEU A 41 -5.40 -3.55 10.97
N THR A 42 -6.08 -3.53 9.82
CA THR A 42 -6.00 -2.43 8.86
C THR A 42 -6.58 -1.15 9.46
N LEU A 43 -7.77 -1.23 10.08
CA LEU A 43 -8.41 -0.06 10.68
C LEU A 43 -7.60 0.50 11.87
N ALA A 44 -7.00 -0.37 12.69
CA ALA A 44 -6.09 0.05 13.75
C ALA A 44 -4.82 0.69 13.20
N ASN A 45 -4.21 0.11 12.16
CA ASN A 45 -3.03 0.69 11.50
C ASN A 45 -3.31 2.09 10.91
N TYR A 46 -4.52 2.35 10.41
CA TYR A 46 -4.96 3.67 9.96
C TYR A 46 -5.40 4.61 11.10
N GLY A 47 -5.30 4.16 12.37
CA GLY A 47 -5.61 4.98 13.54
C GLY A 47 -7.09 5.32 13.69
N LEU A 48 -8.02 4.45 13.25
CA LEU A 48 -9.45 4.71 13.39
C LEU A 48 -9.99 4.27 14.76
N GLU A 49 -10.57 5.21 15.51
CA GLU A 49 -11.28 4.92 16.76
C GLU A 49 -12.61 4.19 16.48
N ARG A 50 -12.90 3.15 17.28
CA ARG A 50 -13.99 2.20 17.03
C ARG A 50 -14.83 1.89 18.28
N GLY A 51 -14.80 2.77 19.28
CA GLY A 51 -15.46 2.62 20.58
C GLY A 51 -14.64 1.85 21.61
N LEU A 52 -13.34 1.70 21.42
CA LEU A 52 -12.42 0.97 22.31
C LEU A 52 -11.62 1.91 23.23
N GLY A 53 -11.67 3.22 22.95
CA GLY A 53 -10.92 4.24 23.69
C GLY A 53 -9.42 4.04 23.51
N ASP A 54 -8.97 3.88 22.27
CA ASP A 54 -7.58 3.69 21.91
C ASP A 54 -6.89 5.05 21.81
N ALA A 55 -5.94 5.30 22.71
CA ALA A 55 -5.24 6.58 22.78
C ALA A 55 -4.35 6.87 21.54
N ASN A 56 -4.06 5.87 20.71
CA ASN A 56 -3.28 6.03 19.48
C ASN A 56 -4.16 6.19 18.23
N CYS A 57 -5.48 6.04 18.36
CA CYS A 57 -6.41 6.39 17.29
C CYS A 57 -6.77 7.87 17.32
N ALA A 58 -7.13 8.42 16.16
CA ALA A 58 -7.59 9.80 16.02
C ALA A 58 -9.09 9.89 16.31
N ALA A 59 -9.50 10.86 17.13
CA ALA A 59 -10.90 11.18 17.35
C ALA A 59 -11.49 12.00 16.19
N ASP A 60 -10.65 12.79 15.50
CA ASP A 60 -10.99 13.57 14.32
C ASP A 60 -9.78 13.72 13.37
N TYR A 61 -9.96 14.46 12.28
CA TYR A 61 -8.93 14.65 11.26
C TYR A 61 -7.85 15.69 11.63
N ASP A 62 -8.09 16.50 12.66
CA ASP A 62 -7.20 17.56 13.12
C ASP A 62 -6.20 17.10 14.17
N GLU A 63 -6.47 15.97 14.82
CA GLU A 63 -5.53 15.32 15.74
C GLU A 63 -4.31 14.74 15.02
N VAL A 64 -3.12 15.05 15.55
CA VAL A 64 -1.85 14.50 15.05
C VAL A 64 -1.66 13.07 15.55
N LYS A 65 -2.35 12.12 14.91
CA LYS A 65 -2.17 10.67 15.05
C LYS A 65 -1.64 10.07 13.76
N ALA A 66 -0.96 8.94 13.83
CA ALA A 66 -0.36 8.29 12.67
C ALA A 66 -1.38 8.17 11.52
N TYR A 67 -1.00 8.70 10.35
CA TYR A 67 -1.78 8.67 9.10
C TYR A 67 -3.08 9.50 9.07
N SER A 68 -3.35 10.35 10.06
CA SER A 68 -4.41 11.38 9.98
C SER A 68 -4.09 12.46 8.93
N PRO A 69 -5.09 13.24 8.44
CA PRO A 69 -4.83 14.40 7.59
C PRO A 69 -3.91 15.45 8.24
N ALA A 70 -4.06 15.73 9.54
CA ALA A 70 -3.17 16.62 10.27
C ALA A 70 -1.72 16.11 10.34
N TRP A 71 -1.54 14.80 10.54
CA TRP A 71 -0.22 14.17 10.49
C TRP A 71 0.40 14.26 9.09
N ALA A 72 -0.38 13.98 8.05
CA ALA A 72 0.09 13.99 6.67
C ALA A 72 0.48 15.41 6.20
N GLU A 73 -0.23 16.43 6.67
CA GLU A 73 0.10 17.84 6.42
C GLU A 73 1.50 18.20 6.95
N GLN A 74 1.87 17.73 8.14
CA GLN A 74 3.21 17.96 8.69
C GLN A 74 4.30 17.24 7.88
N ILE A 75 4.05 15.99 7.50
CA ILE A 75 5.01 15.18 6.73
C ILE A 75 5.20 15.72 5.31
N THR A 76 4.12 16.07 4.63
CA THR A 76 4.13 16.33 3.17
C THR A 76 4.08 17.81 2.81
N GLY A 77 3.65 18.68 3.73
CA GLY A 77 3.34 20.08 3.47
C GLY A 77 2.02 20.31 2.70
N VAL A 78 1.29 19.25 2.33
CA VAL A 78 -0.01 19.38 1.64
C VAL A 78 -1.10 19.67 2.67
N SER A 79 -1.88 20.73 2.45
CA SER A 79 -2.96 21.09 3.37
C SER A 79 -3.93 19.93 3.62
N ARG A 80 -4.23 19.68 4.91
CA ARG A 80 -5.20 18.69 5.38
C ARG A 80 -6.57 18.87 4.73
N HIS A 81 -6.96 20.11 4.45
CA HIS A 81 -8.21 20.41 3.75
C HIS A 81 -8.24 19.81 2.35
N ASN A 82 -7.14 19.93 1.60
CA ASN A 82 -7.02 19.33 0.27
C ASN A 82 -7.00 17.81 0.36
N ILE A 83 -6.28 17.24 1.34
CA ILE A 83 -6.24 15.79 1.57
C ILE A 83 -7.66 15.25 1.82
N ILE A 84 -8.40 15.85 2.75
CA ILE A 84 -9.77 15.45 3.10
C ILE A 84 -10.71 15.60 1.90
N ARG A 85 -10.66 16.75 1.22
CA ARG A 85 -11.52 17.04 0.08
C ARG A 85 -11.33 16.03 -1.05
N ILE A 86 -10.10 15.83 -1.50
CA ILE A 86 -9.80 14.93 -2.63
C ILE A 86 -10.07 13.48 -2.26
N ALA A 87 -9.76 13.04 -1.03
CA ALA A 87 -10.10 11.69 -0.58
C ALA A 87 -11.61 11.44 -0.61
N ARG A 88 -12.42 12.41 -0.16
CA ARG A 88 -13.89 12.32 -0.22
C ARG A 88 -14.42 12.33 -1.65
N GLU A 89 -13.99 13.28 -2.47
CA GLU A 89 -14.43 13.37 -3.88
C GLU A 89 -14.06 12.11 -4.67
N PHE A 90 -12.86 11.56 -4.44
CA PHE A 90 -12.41 10.31 -5.07
C PHE A 90 -13.29 9.11 -4.70
N ALA A 91 -13.58 8.95 -3.40
CA ALA A 91 -14.42 7.87 -2.89
C ALA A 91 -15.89 8.04 -3.31
N GLU A 92 -16.41 9.28 -3.28
CA GLU A 92 -17.78 9.60 -3.70
C GLU A 92 -17.99 9.33 -5.19
N ASN A 93 -17.03 9.69 -6.04
CA ASN A 93 -17.10 9.31 -7.45
C ASN A 93 -17.09 7.78 -7.63
N ALA A 94 -16.22 7.06 -6.92
CA ALA A 94 -16.17 5.61 -7.01
C ALA A 94 -17.48 4.97 -6.54
N GLU A 95 -18.08 5.45 -5.46
CA GLU A 95 -19.38 5.00 -4.95
C GLU A 95 -20.48 5.20 -6.00
N LYS A 96 -20.65 6.43 -6.51
CA LYS A 96 -21.68 6.77 -7.52
C LYS A 96 -21.55 5.98 -8.81
N THR A 97 -20.32 5.61 -9.17
CA THR A 97 -20.01 5.03 -10.47
C THR A 97 -19.68 3.54 -10.42
N HIS A 98 -19.76 2.92 -9.24
CA HIS A 98 -19.36 1.53 -9.00
C HIS A 98 -17.89 1.25 -9.38
N GLY A 99 -16.99 2.08 -8.86
CA GLY A 99 -15.54 1.88 -8.92
C GLY A 99 -14.82 2.63 -10.04
N ARG A 100 -15.42 3.63 -10.71
CA ARG A 100 -14.78 4.37 -11.81
C ARG A 100 -13.93 5.56 -11.33
N SER A 101 -13.10 5.33 -10.32
CA SER A 101 -12.00 6.21 -9.93
C SER A 101 -10.67 5.51 -10.22
N MET A 102 -9.71 6.23 -10.81
CA MET A 102 -8.44 5.65 -11.27
C MET A 102 -7.27 6.48 -10.78
N ILE A 103 -6.15 5.82 -10.48
CA ILE A 103 -4.88 6.47 -10.20
C ILE A 103 -3.88 6.05 -11.28
N ILE A 104 -3.42 7.03 -12.06
CA ILE A 104 -2.33 6.85 -13.02
C ILE A 104 -1.01 7.16 -12.32
N VAL A 105 -0.09 6.20 -12.32
CA VAL A 105 1.15 6.25 -11.52
C VAL A 105 2.35 5.77 -12.34
N GLY A 106 3.54 6.32 -12.05
CA GLY A 106 4.77 5.98 -12.77
C GLY A 106 6.04 6.09 -11.92
N ALA A 107 7.17 6.30 -12.58
CA ALA A 107 8.51 6.26 -11.97
C ALA A 107 8.75 7.29 -10.85
N GLY A 108 8.02 8.42 -10.86
CA GLY A 108 8.15 9.48 -9.84
C GLY A 108 7.92 9.00 -8.40
N VAL A 109 7.16 7.92 -8.22
CA VAL A 109 7.02 7.24 -6.93
C VAL A 109 7.66 5.84 -6.92
N ASN A 110 7.79 5.19 -8.08
CA ASN A 110 8.31 3.82 -8.17
C ASN A 110 9.83 3.70 -7.98
N HIS A 111 10.58 4.78 -8.18
CA HIS A 111 12.05 4.77 -8.11
C HIS A 111 12.59 5.20 -6.74
N TRP A 112 11.72 5.28 -5.73
CA TRP A 112 12.14 5.45 -4.35
C TRP A 112 12.49 4.12 -3.70
N TYR A 113 13.38 4.14 -2.71
CA TYR A 113 13.73 2.94 -1.94
C TYR A 113 12.49 2.30 -1.30
N HIS A 114 11.57 3.12 -0.78
CA HIS A 114 10.29 2.71 -0.20
C HIS A 114 9.12 2.80 -1.20
N MET A 115 9.37 2.53 -2.49
CA MET A 115 8.34 2.55 -3.54
C MET A 115 7.11 1.68 -3.21
N ASP A 116 7.33 0.59 -2.50
CA ASP A 116 6.29 -0.35 -2.08
C ASP A 116 5.30 0.30 -1.11
N MET A 117 5.76 1.16 -0.20
CA MET A 117 4.89 1.91 0.71
C MET A 117 3.98 2.86 -0.07
N THR A 118 4.53 3.60 -1.02
CA THR A 118 3.73 4.51 -1.85
C THR A 118 2.73 3.74 -2.72
N TYR A 119 3.14 2.62 -3.31
CA TYR A 119 2.25 1.78 -4.13
C TYR A 119 1.11 1.21 -3.30
N ARG A 120 1.42 0.63 -2.14
CA ARG A 120 0.41 0.06 -1.23
C ARG A 120 -0.56 1.12 -0.72
N GLY A 121 -0.12 2.36 -0.48
CA GLY A 121 -1.01 3.48 -0.15
C GLY A 121 -2.05 3.74 -1.25
N LEU A 122 -1.59 3.93 -2.50
CA LEU A 122 -2.48 4.15 -3.65
C LEU A 122 -3.38 2.94 -3.94
N ILE A 123 -2.84 1.73 -3.83
CA ILE A 123 -3.57 0.48 -4.03
C ILE A 123 -4.66 0.32 -2.97
N ASN A 124 -4.38 0.59 -1.69
CA ASN A 124 -5.39 0.55 -0.63
C ASN A 124 -6.55 1.50 -0.91
N MET A 125 -6.29 2.73 -1.35
CA MET A 125 -7.35 3.67 -1.74
C MET A 125 -8.28 3.08 -2.80
N LEU A 126 -7.70 2.47 -3.84
CA LEU A 126 -8.45 1.84 -4.93
C LEU A 126 -9.22 0.60 -4.48
N ILE A 127 -8.65 -0.23 -3.60
CA ILE A 127 -9.30 -1.42 -3.05
C ILE A 127 -10.47 -1.00 -2.14
N PHE A 128 -10.27 -0.03 -1.24
CA PHE A 128 -11.31 0.46 -0.36
C PHE A 128 -12.49 1.08 -1.13
N CYS A 129 -12.21 1.67 -2.29
CA CYS A 129 -13.22 2.24 -3.18
C CYS A 129 -13.73 1.26 -4.25
N GLY A 130 -13.38 -0.03 -4.20
CA GLY A 130 -13.86 -1.04 -5.16
C GLY A 130 -13.49 -0.77 -6.62
N CYS A 131 -12.38 -0.06 -6.87
CA CYS A 131 -12.01 0.42 -8.20
C CYS A 131 -11.24 -0.60 -9.05
N VAL A 132 -10.52 -1.52 -8.41
CA VAL A 132 -9.69 -2.52 -9.11
C VAL A 132 -10.59 -3.53 -9.82
N GLY A 133 -10.39 -3.68 -11.14
CA GLY A 133 -11.15 -4.61 -11.98
C GLY A 133 -12.38 -3.99 -12.66
N GLN A 134 -12.67 -2.72 -12.43
CA GLN A 134 -13.78 -2.00 -13.08
C GLN A 134 -13.28 -1.15 -14.26
N SER A 135 -14.02 -1.14 -15.37
CA SER A 135 -13.69 -0.30 -16.52
C SER A 135 -13.81 1.18 -16.14
N GLY A 136 -12.76 1.96 -16.40
CA GLY A 136 -12.67 3.37 -15.96
C GLY A 136 -12.16 3.55 -14.53
N GLY A 137 -11.79 2.48 -13.83
CA GLY A 137 -11.21 2.50 -12.49
C GLY A 137 -9.91 1.72 -12.35
N GLY A 138 -9.26 1.87 -11.20
CA GLY A 138 -8.20 0.98 -10.75
C GLY A 138 -6.78 1.57 -10.79
N TRP A 139 -5.82 0.65 -10.68
CA TRP A 139 -4.40 0.96 -10.61
C TRP A 139 -3.79 0.95 -12.01
N ALA A 140 -3.40 2.11 -12.49
CA ALA A 140 -2.88 2.31 -13.85
C ALA A 140 -1.41 2.69 -13.82
N HIS A 141 -0.56 1.67 -13.65
CA HIS A 141 0.89 1.82 -13.62
C HIS A 141 1.51 1.86 -15.02
N TYR A 142 2.30 2.89 -15.29
CA TYR A 142 3.03 3.07 -16.54
C TYR A 142 4.50 3.39 -16.29
N VAL A 143 5.38 2.52 -16.78
CA VAL A 143 6.85 2.66 -16.74
C VAL A 143 7.43 2.31 -18.12
N GLY A 144 8.25 1.27 -18.24
CA GLY A 144 8.71 0.73 -19.51
C GLY A 144 7.64 -0.11 -20.23
N GLN A 145 7.96 -0.51 -21.46
CA GLN A 145 7.10 -1.29 -22.34
C GLN A 145 7.17 -2.80 -22.01
N GLU A 146 6.71 -3.18 -20.82
CA GLU A 146 6.83 -4.57 -20.31
C GLU A 146 5.83 -5.56 -20.94
N LYS A 147 4.66 -5.07 -21.36
CA LYS A 147 3.55 -5.92 -21.80
C LYS A 147 3.76 -6.50 -23.20
N LEU A 148 4.56 -7.57 -23.29
CA LEU A 148 4.67 -8.43 -24.46
C LEU A 148 3.39 -9.27 -24.59
N ARG A 149 2.51 -8.87 -25.52
CA ARG A 149 1.16 -9.47 -25.65
C ARG A 149 1.17 -10.98 -25.95
N PRO A 150 1.95 -11.51 -26.91
CA PRO A 150 1.98 -12.95 -27.20
C PRO A 150 2.93 -13.73 -26.28
N GLN A 151 2.81 -13.54 -24.96
CA GLN A 151 3.76 -14.05 -23.95
C GLN A 151 4.08 -15.54 -24.11
N THR A 152 3.07 -16.40 -24.21
CA THR A 152 3.25 -17.87 -24.26
C THR A 152 3.77 -18.38 -25.59
N GLY A 153 3.63 -17.62 -26.68
CA GLY A 153 4.24 -17.94 -27.97
C GLY A 153 5.70 -17.49 -28.05
N TRP A 154 6.03 -16.36 -27.44
CA TRP A 154 7.38 -15.82 -27.42
C TRP A 154 8.32 -16.54 -26.45
N LEU A 155 7.84 -16.87 -25.24
CA LEU A 155 8.64 -17.53 -24.19
C LEU A 155 9.44 -18.77 -24.65
N PRO A 156 8.83 -19.77 -25.33
CA PRO A 156 9.57 -20.95 -25.75
C PRO A 156 10.63 -20.63 -26.80
N LEU A 157 10.33 -19.73 -27.74
CA LEU A 157 11.27 -19.28 -28.76
C LEU A 157 12.47 -18.54 -28.14
N ALA A 158 12.21 -17.59 -27.24
CA ALA A 158 13.24 -16.74 -26.66
C ALA A 158 14.24 -17.49 -25.77
N PHE A 159 13.78 -18.57 -25.11
CA PHE A 159 14.55 -19.29 -24.11
C PHE A 159 14.80 -20.77 -24.45
N GLY A 160 14.54 -21.18 -25.70
CA GLY A 160 14.77 -22.55 -26.19
C GLY A 160 13.99 -23.63 -25.44
N LEU A 161 12.79 -23.30 -24.92
CA LEU A 161 12.01 -24.19 -24.05
C LEU A 161 11.32 -25.32 -24.80
N ASP A 162 11.30 -25.24 -26.12
CA ASP A 162 10.94 -26.32 -27.03
C ASP A 162 12.02 -27.41 -27.09
N TRP A 163 13.28 -27.09 -26.75
CA TRP A 163 14.40 -28.04 -26.70
C TRP A 163 14.77 -28.50 -25.29
N GLN A 164 14.90 -27.56 -24.35
CA GLN A 164 15.44 -27.83 -23.01
C GLN A 164 14.75 -26.98 -21.94
N ARG A 165 14.57 -27.54 -20.74
CA ARG A 165 13.88 -26.88 -19.62
C ARG A 165 14.54 -27.26 -18.28
N PRO A 166 14.67 -26.32 -17.31
CA PRO A 166 14.35 -24.89 -17.36
C PRO A 166 15.50 -24.02 -17.93
N PRO A 167 15.24 -22.77 -18.33
CA PRO A 167 16.30 -21.82 -18.70
C PRO A 167 16.99 -21.25 -17.44
N ARG A 168 18.05 -20.47 -17.63
CA ARG A 168 18.73 -19.74 -16.54
C ARG A 168 18.40 -18.25 -16.59
N HIS A 169 17.29 -17.86 -15.97
CA HIS A 169 17.00 -16.45 -15.71
C HIS A 169 17.81 -15.94 -14.52
N MET A 170 18.20 -14.66 -14.56
CA MET A 170 18.91 -13.98 -13.47
C MET A 170 18.33 -12.58 -13.27
N ASN A 171 18.08 -12.19 -12.02
CA ASN A 171 17.61 -10.84 -11.70
C ASN A 171 18.79 -9.85 -11.68
N SER A 172 18.79 -8.90 -12.60
CA SER A 172 19.97 -8.09 -12.90
C SER A 172 20.46 -7.21 -11.75
N THR A 173 19.57 -6.66 -10.90
CA THR A 173 19.99 -5.79 -9.78
C THR A 173 20.97 -6.49 -8.83
N SER A 174 20.65 -7.72 -8.41
CA SER A 174 21.55 -8.52 -7.56
C SER A 174 22.81 -8.94 -8.32
N PHE A 175 22.69 -9.28 -9.61
CA PHE A 175 23.83 -9.64 -10.43
C PHE A 175 24.85 -8.51 -10.50
N PHE A 176 24.43 -7.29 -10.85
CA PHE A 176 25.35 -6.16 -10.94
C PHE A 176 25.90 -5.75 -9.59
N TYR A 177 25.08 -5.74 -8.53
CA TYR A 177 25.56 -5.43 -7.18
C TYR A 177 26.69 -6.39 -6.73
N ASN A 178 26.57 -7.69 -7.01
CA ASN A 178 27.58 -8.68 -6.64
C ASN A 178 28.87 -8.61 -7.47
N HIS A 179 28.83 -8.08 -8.69
CA HIS A 179 29.94 -8.16 -9.67
C HIS A 179 30.50 -6.79 -10.11
N SER A 180 30.17 -5.70 -9.41
CA SER A 180 30.62 -4.33 -9.74
C SER A 180 31.75 -3.78 -8.84
N SER A 181 32.43 -4.68 -8.11
CA SER A 181 33.66 -4.42 -7.37
C SER A 181 34.88 -4.28 -8.27
#